data_AF-A0A897TIR6-F1
#
_entry.id   AF-A0A897TIR6-F1
#
_cell.length_a   1.000
_cell.length_b   1.000
_cell.length_c   1.000
_cell.angle_alpha   90.00
_cell.angle_beta   90.00
_cell.angle_gamma   90.00
#
_symmetry.space_group_name_H-M   'P 1'
#
loop_
_entity.id
_entity.type
_entity.pdbx_description
1 polymer ?
#
loop_
_entity_poly.entity_id
_entity_poly.type
_entity_poly.pdbx_seq_one_letter_code
_entity_poly.pdbx_strand_id
1 'polypeptide(L)'
;RLFVEEFGMDVSRTRLEEKVVSYYESNHEFHLRCVAYGTQLHAIFMEATAQVIESDEKLRLFAIPEEFWPRIRHSWKYQQTYISGRFDFAFNNETGEVKCFEYNADSASTLLECGL
;
A
#
# COMPACT_ATOMS: atom_id res chain seq x y z
N ARG A 1 -11.07 -4.44 -29.66
CA ARG A 1 -10.13 -5.58 -29.70
C ARG A 1 -9.69 -5.85 -28.28
N LEU A 2 -9.71 -7.11 -27.86
CA LEU A 2 -9.20 -7.49 -26.54
C LEU A 2 -7.67 -7.41 -26.55
N PHE A 3 -7.06 -7.07 -25.42
CA PHE A 3 -5.61 -6.99 -25.28
C PHE A 3 -4.93 -8.30 -25.70
N VAL A 4 -5.50 -9.46 -25.34
CA VAL A 4 -4.97 -10.77 -25.73
C VAL A 4 -5.08 -11.04 -27.24
N GLU A 5 -6.09 -10.46 -27.90
CA GLU A 5 -6.24 -10.55 -29.35
C GLU A 5 -5.22 -9.66 -30.08
N GLU A 6 -4.75 -8.59 -29.44
CA GLU A 6 -3.77 -7.65 -29.98
C GLU A 6 -2.31 -8.06 -29.65
N PHE A 7 -2.08 -8.69 -28.49
CA PHE A 7 -0.73 -8.92 -27.92
C PHE A 7 -0.41 -10.38 -27.54
N GLY A 8 -1.37 -11.31 -27.61
CA GLY A 8 -1.18 -12.70 -27.22
C GLY A 8 -1.12 -12.94 -25.70
N MET A 9 -1.16 -14.22 -25.29
CA MET A 9 -0.98 -14.63 -23.88
C MET A 9 0.50 -14.62 -23.47
N ASP A 10 1.40 -14.88 -24.42
CA ASP A 10 2.84 -14.77 -24.24
C ASP A 10 3.28 -13.34 -24.53
N VAL A 11 3.24 -12.49 -23.50
CA VAL A 11 3.71 -11.10 -23.60
C VAL A 11 5.24 -11.09 -23.62
N SER A 12 5.85 -11.62 -24.67
CA SER A 12 7.28 -11.48 -24.86
C SER A 12 7.58 -10.02 -25.22
N ARG A 13 8.47 -9.36 -24.47
CA ARG A 13 9.00 -8.02 -24.76
C ARG A 13 9.88 -7.97 -26.03
N THR A 14 9.69 -8.92 -26.95
CA THR A 14 10.47 -9.08 -28.20
C THR A 14 10.34 -7.89 -29.14
N ARG A 15 9.28 -7.07 -29.01
CA ARG A 15 9.08 -5.89 -29.87
C ARG A 15 10.08 -4.75 -29.63
N LEU A 16 10.91 -4.84 -28.58
CA LEU A 16 11.94 -3.83 -28.23
C LEU A 16 13.39 -4.30 -28.48
N GLU A 17 13.60 -5.46 -29.12
CA GLU A 17 14.94 -6.07 -29.29
C GLU A 17 15.74 -6.28 -27.97
N GLU A 18 15.08 -6.19 -26.81
CA GLU A 18 15.68 -6.45 -25.50
C GLU A 18 16.01 -7.94 -25.36
N LYS A 19 17.29 -8.30 -25.55
CA LYS A 19 17.80 -9.67 -25.41
C LYS A 19 18.14 -10.06 -23.96
N VAL A 20 18.09 -9.11 -23.04
CA VAL A 20 18.45 -9.29 -21.63
C VAL A 20 17.34 -8.70 -20.77
N VAL A 21 16.79 -9.52 -19.88
CA VAL A 21 15.82 -9.09 -18.86
C VAL A 21 16.57 -8.89 -17.54
N SER A 22 16.34 -7.78 -16.87
CA SER A 22 16.83 -7.52 -15.52
C SER A 22 15.69 -7.68 -14.53
N TYR A 23 15.98 -8.30 -13.38
CA TYR A 23 15.02 -8.50 -12.30
C TYR A 23 15.76 -8.37 -10.95
N TYR A 24 14.99 -8.16 -9.89
CA TYR A 24 15.50 -8.15 -8.52
C TYR A 24 15.08 -9.45 -7.82
N GLU A 25 15.95 -9.96 -6.96
CA GLU A 25 15.65 -11.10 -6.10
C GLU A 25 15.54 -10.65 -4.65
N SER A 26 14.67 -11.32 -3.91
CA SER A 26 14.61 -11.22 -2.45
C SER A 26 14.55 -12.62 -1.87
N ASN A 27 15.12 -12.80 -0.68
CA ASN A 27 15.03 -14.08 0.00
C ASN A 27 13.69 -14.21 0.75
N HIS A 28 13.34 -15.45 1.08
CA HIS A 28 12.09 -15.76 1.78
C HIS A 28 11.97 -15.06 3.14
N GLU A 29 13.09 -14.88 3.84
CA GLU A 29 13.12 -14.20 5.14
C GLU A 29 12.70 -12.73 5.02
N PHE A 30 13.18 -12.02 4.00
CA PHE A 30 12.80 -10.65 3.73
C PHE A 30 11.31 -10.53 3.46
N HIS A 31 10.75 -11.44 2.64
CA HIS A 31 9.31 -11.50 2.39
C HIS A 31 8.51 -11.66 3.69
N LEU A 32 8.89 -12.61 4.56
CA LEU A 32 8.22 -12.82 5.85
C LEU A 32 8.30 -11.59 6.76
N ARG A 33 9.45 -10.88 6.77
CA ARG A 33 9.60 -9.63 7.52
C ARG A 33 8.68 -8.54 6.98
N CYS A 34 8.56 -8.38 5.66
CA CYS A 34 7.63 -7.44 5.05
C CYS A 34 6.17 -7.73 5.44
N VAL A 35 5.76 -9.00 5.44
CA VAL A 35 4.41 -9.41 5.87
C VAL A 35 4.18 -9.09 7.35
N ALA A 36 5.15 -9.42 8.22
CA ALA A 36 5.07 -9.15 9.65
C ALA A 36 5.00 -7.64 9.96
N TYR A 37 5.88 -6.85 9.35
CA TYR A 37 5.91 -5.40 9.53
C TYR A 37 4.69 -4.71 8.93
N GLY A 38 4.22 -5.13 7.75
CA GLY A 38 2.98 -4.62 7.16
C GLY A 38 1.78 -4.86 8.07
N THR A 39 1.67 -6.06 8.65
CA THR A 39 0.59 -6.40 9.61
C THR A 39 0.68 -5.57 10.89
N GLN A 40 1.88 -5.45 11.47
CA GLN A 40 2.10 -4.67 12.68
C GLN A 40 1.82 -3.19 12.46
N LEU A 41 2.34 -2.61 11.38
CA LEU A 41 2.12 -1.20 11.05
C LEU A 41 0.66 -0.93 10.75
N HIS A 42 -0.04 -1.81 10.04
CA HIS A 42 -1.48 -1.65 9.85
C HIS A 42 -2.22 -1.50 11.18
N ALA A 43 -1.92 -2.36 12.17
CA ALA A 43 -2.51 -2.25 13.50
C ALA A 43 -2.18 -0.91 14.19
N ILE A 44 -0.93 -0.45 14.10
CA ILE A 44 -0.50 0.85 14.64
C ILE A 44 -1.25 2.02 13.97
N PHE A 45 -1.40 1.99 12.63
CA PHE A 45 -2.15 3.00 11.89
C PHE A 45 -3.63 3.01 12.29
N MET A 46 -4.24 1.85 12.49
CA MET A 46 -5.63 1.73 12.94
C MET A 46 -5.82 2.30 14.35
N GLU A 47 -4.90 2.00 15.27
CA GLU A 47 -4.93 2.55 16.63
C GLU A 47 -4.74 4.07 16.63
N ALA A 48 -3.74 4.58 15.90
CA ALA A 48 -3.50 6.01 15.77
C ALA A 48 -4.72 6.72 15.16
N THR A 49 -5.35 6.12 14.15
CA THR A 49 -6.57 6.66 13.51
C THR A 49 -7.72 6.74 14.51
N ALA A 50 -7.93 5.72 15.34
CA ALA A 50 -8.94 5.74 16.40
C ALA A 50 -8.72 6.94 17.35
N GLN A 51 -7.48 7.13 17.80
CA GLN A 51 -7.13 8.24 18.70
C GLN A 51 -7.33 9.62 18.07
N VAL A 52 -7.12 9.75 16.75
CA VAL A 52 -7.35 11.00 16.01
C VAL A 52 -8.85 11.27 15.89
N ILE A 53 -9.64 10.28 15.48
CA ILE A 53 -11.08 10.44 15.21
C ILE A 53 -11.87 10.84 16.47
N GLU A 54 -11.42 10.40 17.65
CA GLU A 54 -12.00 10.74 18.95
C GLU A 54 -11.65 12.16 19.44
N SER A 55 -10.68 12.85 18.81
CA SER A 55 -10.17 14.15 19.25
C SER A 55 -10.29 15.21 18.16
N ASP A 56 -11.17 16.20 18.36
CA ASP A 56 -11.27 17.37 17.49
C ASP A 56 -9.92 18.10 17.34
N GLU A 57 -9.14 18.21 18.42
CA GLU A 57 -7.81 18.83 18.38
C GLU A 57 -6.86 18.10 17.42
N LYS A 58 -6.81 16.77 17.49
CA LYS A 58 -5.97 15.97 16.60
C LYS A 58 -6.49 16.01 15.16
N LEU A 59 -7.80 15.94 14.93
CA LEU A 59 -8.40 16.03 13.60
C LEU A 59 -8.08 17.35 12.90
N ARG A 60 -7.97 18.47 13.63
CA ARG A 60 -7.55 19.76 13.06
C ARG A 60 -6.17 19.71 12.40
N LEU A 61 -5.26 18.87 12.88
CA LEU A 61 -3.92 18.71 12.30
C LEU A 61 -3.94 18.15 10.87
N PHE A 62 -5.03 17.45 10.49
CA PHE A 62 -5.19 16.83 9.17
C PHE A 62 -5.80 17.79 8.13
N ALA A 63 -6.14 19.02 8.54
CA ALA A 63 -6.68 20.06 7.66
C ALA A 63 -7.94 19.64 6.87
N ILE A 64 -8.72 18.70 7.41
CA ILE A 64 -10.02 18.31 6.86
C ILE A 64 -11.10 19.28 7.38
N PRO A 65 -11.96 19.86 6.51
CA PRO A 65 -13.03 20.76 6.95
C PRO A 65 -13.95 20.13 8.02
N GLU A 66 -14.28 20.91 9.07
CA GLU A 66 -15.01 20.41 10.24
C GLU A 66 -16.40 19.85 9.90
N GLU A 67 -17.02 20.34 8.82
CA GLU A 67 -18.30 19.85 8.29
C GLU A 67 -18.29 18.35 7.92
N PHE A 68 -17.12 17.77 7.62
CA PHE A 68 -16.98 16.35 7.29
C PHE A 68 -16.72 15.46 8.51
N TRP A 69 -16.35 16.01 9.66
CA TRP A 69 -15.94 15.18 10.81
C TRP A 69 -17.04 14.25 11.33
N PRO A 70 -18.34 14.66 11.40
CA PRO A 70 -19.40 13.72 11.76
C PRO A 70 -19.49 12.52 10.80
N ARG A 71 -19.21 12.73 9.50
CA ARG A 71 -19.21 11.66 8.50
C ARG A 71 -18.01 10.74 8.66
N ILE A 72 -16.82 11.27 8.94
CA ILE A 72 -15.62 10.47 9.22
C ILE A 72 -15.85 9.56 10.43
N ARG A 73 -16.39 10.11 11.52
CA ARG A 73 -16.74 9.33 12.72
C ARG A 73 -17.78 8.26 12.45
N HIS A 74 -18.80 8.59 11.66
CA HIS A 74 -19.80 7.62 11.24
C HIS A 74 -19.18 6.49 10.42
N SER A 75 -18.34 6.81 9.44
CA SER A 75 -17.62 5.82 8.62
C SER A 75 -16.76 4.91 9.49
N TRP A 76 -15.98 5.47 10.41
CA TRP A 76 -15.14 4.70 11.33
C TRP A 76 -15.92 3.74 12.23
N LYS A 77 -17.09 4.17 12.72
CA LYS A 77 -17.90 3.38 13.66
C LYS A 77 -18.70 2.28 12.97
N TYR A 78 -19.19 2.52 11.75
CA TYR A 78 -20.18 1.65 11.11
C TYR A 78 -19.75 1.06 9.76
N GLN A 79 -18.64 1.51 9.18
CA GLN A 79 -18.18 1.13 7.84
C GLN A 79 -16.69 0.78 7.85
N GLN A 80 -16.30 -0.15 8.73
CA GLN A 80 -14.93 -0.66 8.84
C GLN A 80 -14.60 -1.67 7.73
N THR A 81 -14.86 -1.29 6.48
CA THR A 81 -14.56 -2.08 5.29
C THR A 81 -13.40 -1.45 4.55
N TYR A 82 -12.29 -2.19 4.43
CA TYR A 82 -11.14 -1.83 3.60
C TYR A 82 -10.78 -3.02 2.72
N ILE A 83 -10.40 -2.74 1.46
CA ILE A 83 -10.13 -3.77 0.44
C ILE A 83 -8.63 -3.99 0.29
N SER A 84 -7.87 -2.93 0.03
CA SER A 84 -6.42 -2.98 -0.10
C SER A 84 -5.78 -1.64 0.25
N GLY A 85 -4.52 -1.69 0.65
CA GLY A 85 -3.63 -0.53 0.77
C GLY A 85 -2.20 -0.91 0.43
N ARG A 86 -1.32 0.08 0.26
CA ARG A 86 0.11 -0.12 -0.06
C ARG A 86 0.99 0.58 0.97
N PHE A 87 1.99 -0.14 1.47
CA PHE A 87 3.04 0.45 2.29
C PHE A 87 4.28 0.73 1.44
N ASP A 88 4.84 1.92 1.63
CA ASP A 88 6.05 2.33 0.93
C ASP A 88 7.22 2.24 1.92
N PHE A 89 8.08 1.24 1.72
CA PHE A 89 9.22 0.94 2.59
C PHE A 89 10.55 1.31 1.93
N ALA A 90 11.46 1.88 2.72
CA ALA A 90 12.90 1.87 2.44
C ALA A 90 13.54 0.67 3.12
N PHE A 91 14.40 -0.03 2.38
CA PHE A 91 15.23 -1.11 2.89
C PHE A 91 16.71 -0.79 2.65
N ASN A 92 17.52 -0.91 3.70
CA ASN A 92 18.97 -0.81 3.61
C ASN A 92 19.58 -2.22 3.59
N ASN A 93 20.22 -2.60 2.48
CA ASN A 93 20.80 -3.93 2.32
C ASN A 93 22.07 -4.16 3.16
N GLU A 94 22.80 -3.10 3.53
CA GLU A 94 24.01 -3.22 4.36
C GLU A 94 23.66 -3.44 5.84
N THR A 95 22.67 -2.71 6.34
CA THR A 95 22.28 -2.77 7.76
C THR A 95 21.12 -3.72 8.04
N GLY A 96 20.35 -4.09 7.01
CA GLY A 96 19.13 -4.88 7.12
C GLY A 96 17.92 -4.10 7.68
N GLU A 97 18.04 -2.77 7.84
CA GLU A 97 16.98 -1.93 8.41
C GLU A 97 15.85 -1.67 7.40
N VAL A 98 14.62 -1.62 7.92
CA VAL A 98 13.42 -1.25 7.16
C VAL A 98 12.78 -0.02 7.80
N LYS A 99 12.40 0.97 6.99
CA LYS A 99 11.63 2.14 7.44
C LYS A 99 10.40 2.34 6.56
N CYS A 100 9.25 2.57 7.19
CA CYS A 100 8.01 2.91 6.49
C CYS A 100 7.97 4.43 6.27
N PHE A 101 7.75 4.87 5.03
CA PHE A 101 7.52 6.28 4.73
C PHE A 101 6.04 6.63 4.83
N GLU A 102 5.18 5.84 4.21
CA GLU A 102 3.74 6.10 4.17
C GLU A 102 2.91 4.83 4.03
N TYR A 103 1.63 4.97 4.38
CA TYR A 103 0.60 3.97 4.18
C TYR A 103 -0.51 4.55 3.28
N ASN A 104 -0.50 4.15 2.01
CA ASN A 104 -1.49 4.51 1.02
C ASN A 104 -2.76 3.68 1.23
N ALA A 105 -3.65 4.17 2.08
CA ALA A 105 -4.87 3.45 2.50
C ALA A 105 -6.14 3.82 1.71
N ASP A 106 -6.11 4.89 0.91
CA ASP A 106 -7.29 5.41 0.19
C ASP A 106 -7.32 4.95 -1.28
N SER A 107 -6.27 5.27 -2.04
CA SER A 107 -6.21 5.07 -3.49
C SER A 107 -4.91 4.41 -3.97
N ALA A 108 -4.53 3.31 -3.31
CA ALA A 108 -3.35 2.53 -3.72
C ALA A 108 -3.53 1.91 -5.12
N SER A 109 -2.55 2.15 -5.99
CA SER A 109 -2.36 1.45 -7.27
C SER A 109 -1.33 0.32 -7.12
N THR A 110 -0.91 -0.29 -8.24
CA THR A 110 0.10 -1.37 -8.36
C THR A 110 -0.35 -2.79 -8.07
N LEU A 111 -1.61 -3.03 -7.66
CA LEU A 111 -2.08 -4.39 -7.40
C LEU A 111 -2.09 -5.26 -8.67
N LEU A 112 -2.44 -4.69 -9.84
CA LEU A 112 -2.43 -5.41 -11.11
C LEU A 112 -1.00 -5.70 -11.57
N GLU A 113 -0.11 -4.72 -11.43
CA GLU A 113 1.29 -4.80 -11.84
C GLU A 113 2.10 -5.77 -10.98
N CYS A 114 1.72 -5.92 -9.70
CA CYS A 114 2.31 -6.89 -8.78
C CYS A 114 1.51 -8.21 -8.71
N GLY A 115 0.36 -8.28 -9.39
CA GLY A 115 -0.49 -9.45 -9.44
C GLY A 115 0.23 -10.57 -10.19
N LEU A 116 0.58 -11.63 -9.45
CA LEU A 116 1.05 -12.90 -10.01
C LEU A 116 -0.07 -13.60 -10.80
#